data_AF-A0AAU6ZG91-F1
#
_entry.id   AF-A0AAU6ZG91-F1
#
_cell.length_a   1.000
_cell.length_b   1.000
_cell.length_c   1.000
_cell.angle_alpha   90.00
_cell.angle_beta   90.00
_cell.angle_gamma   90.00
#
_symmetry.space_group_name_H-M   'P 1'
#
loop_
_entity.id
_entity.type
_entity.pdbx_description
1 polymer ?
#
loop_
_entity_poly.entity_id
_entity_poly.type
_entity_poly.pdbx_seq_one_letter_code
_entity_poly.pdbx_strand_id
1 'polypeptide(L)'
;MRVRPRYREQIRGQRCLIVDDVLTTGATLAEAARAVSAAGGIVCGAVVLAATRPPAYASHTAGDEPRGGVKTQTKNKWPKGE
;
A
#
# COMPACT_ATOMS: atom_id res chain seq x y z
N MET A 1 -10.39 -5.84 8.60
CA MET A 1 -10.92 -6.43 7.34
C MET A 1 -10.93 -7.97 7.39
N ARG A 2 -11.59 -8.65 6.43
CA ARG A 2 -11.58 -10.12 6.29
C ARG A 2 -11.74 -10.55 4.83
N VAL A 3 -11.01 -11.59 4.40
CA VAL A 3 -11.20 -12.25 3.10
C VAL A 3 -12.54 -13.00 3.08
N ARG A 4 -13.36 -12.75 2.05
CA ARG A 4 -14.66 -13.42 1.86
C ARG A 4 -14.44 -14.93 1.67
N PRO A 5 -15.26 -15.82 2.29
CA PRO A 5 -15.03 -17.26 2.27
C PRO A 5 -14.79 -17.86 0.88
N ARG A 6 -15.55 -17.40 -0.12
CA ARG A 6 -15.44 -17.85 -1.52
C ARG A 6 -14.07 -17.63 -2.18
N TYR A 7 -13.23 -16.75 -1.63
CA TYR A 7 -11.91 -16.43 -2.17
C TYR A 7 -10.75 -17.02 -1.35
N ARG A 8 -11.03 -17.71 -0.24
CA ARG A 8 -9.95 -18.20 0.65
C ARG A 8 -9.06 -19.23 -0.02
N GLU A 9 -9.63 -20.22 -0.69
CA GLU A 9 -8.83 -21.23 -1.38
C GLU A 9 -8.06 -20.66 -2.58
N GLN A 10 -8.60 -19.64 -3.24
CA GLN A 10 -7.89 -18.94 -4.32
C GLN A 10 -6.71 -18.10 -3.82
N ILE A 11 -6.76 -17.61 -2.59
CA ILE A 11 -5.70 -16.77 -2.01
C ILE A 11 -4.63 -17.60 -1.31
N ARG A 12 -4.96 -18.79 -0.79
CA ARG A 12 -4.03 -19.63 -0.03
C ARG A 12 -2.80 -19.99 -0.84
N GLY A 13 -1.61 -19.68 -0.31
CA GLY A 13 -0.32 -19.90 -0.95
C GLY A 13 -0.02 -18.98 -2.14
N GLN A 14 -0.95 -18.11 -2.53
CA GLN A 14 -0.77 -17.24 -3.68
C GLN A 14 -0.05 -15.94 -3.32
N ARG A 15 0.70 -15.41 -4.27
CA ARG A 15 1.33 -14.09 -4.21
C ARG A 15 0.31 -13.02 -4.55
N CYS A 16 0.09 -12.07 -3.65
CA CYS A 16 -0.94 -11.06 -3.78
C CYS A 16 -0.32 -9.65 -3.78
N LEU A 17 -0.81 -8.81 -4.70
CA LEU A 17 -0.66 -7.36 -4.64
C LEU A 17 -1.96 -6.76 -4.12
N ILE A 18 -1.86 -5.81 -3.18
CA ILE A 18 -3.01 -5.07 -2.68
C ILE A 18 -3.10 -3.78 -3.48
N VAL A 19 -4.29 -3.49 -4.00
CA VAL A 19 -4.54 -2.28 -4.78
C VAL A 19 -5.56 -1.43 -4.04
N ASP A 20 -5.26 -0.15 -3.89
CA ASP A 20 -6.15 0.86 -3.33
C ASP A 20 -6.08 2.11 -4.22
N ASP A 21 -7.03 3.03 -4.09
CA ASP A 21 -7.00 4.27 -4.88
C ASP A 21 -6.07 5.31 -4.24
N VAL A 22 -6.25 5.59 -2.96
CA VAL A 22 -5.62 6.70 -2.24
C VAL A 22 -5.02 6.22 -0.92
N LEU A 23 -3.70 6.36 -0.81
CA LEU A 23 -2.97 6.19 0.44
C LEU A 23 -3.02 7.46 1.29
N THR A 24 -3.64 7.34 2.46
CA THR A 24 -3.54 8.34 3.54
C THR A 24 -2.61 7.87 4.65
N THR A 25 -3.13 7.33 5.75
CA THR A 25 -2.35 6.79 6.88
C THR A 25 -1.85 5.36 6.62
N GLY A 26 -2.39 4.69 5.61
CA GLY A 26 -2.09 3.28 5.31
C GLY A 26 -2.86 2.26 6.15
N ALA A 27 -3.76 2.69 7.05
CA ALA A 27 -4.54 1.78 7.90
C ALA A 27 -5.35 0.76 7.08
N THR A 28 -5.95 1.20 5.96
CA THR A 28 -6.70 0.34 5.03
C THR A 28 -5.80 -0.75 4.44
N LEU A 29 -4.64 -0.39 3.89
CA LEU A 29 -3.68 -1.34 3.31
C LEU A 29 -3.13 -2.30 4.37
N ALA A 30 -2.84 -1.81 5.59
CA ALA A 30 -2.36 -2.64 6.70
C ALA A 30 -3.40 -3.70 7.11
N GLU A 31 -4.66 -3.30 7.24
CA GLU A 31 -5.76 -4.23 7.54
C GLU A 31 -6.03 -5.22 6.41
N ALA A 32 -5.90 -4.79 5.15
CA ALA A 32 -5.99 -5.68 4.00
C ALA A 32 -4.85 -6.70 3.98
N ALA A 33 -3.62 -6.26 4.24
CA ALA A 33 -2.45 -7.14 4.31
C ALA A 33 -2.61 -8.17 5.42
N ARG A 34 -3.03 -7.75 6.62
CA ARG A 34 -3.34 -8.67 7.72
C ARG A 34 -4.40 -9.70 7.32
N ALA A 35 -5.47 -9.27 6.64
CA ALA A 35 -6.55 -10.16 6.21
C ALA A 35 -6.11 -11.18 5.16
N VAL A 36 -5.26 -10.79 4.20
CA VAL A 36 -4.69 -11.67 3.18
C VAL A 36 -3.74 -12.69 3.81
N SER A 37 -2.81 -12.24 4.67
CA SER A 37 -1.89 -13.12 5.39
C SER A 37 -2.64 -14.11 6.28
N ALA A 38 -3.68 -13.68 6.99
CA ALA A 38 -4.53 -14.55 7.80
C ALA A 38 -5.34 -15.58 6.97
N ALA A 39 -5.55 -15.31 5.67
CA ALA A 39 -6.14 -16.27 4.75
C ALA A 39 -5.10 -17.22 4.13
N GLY A 40 -3.82 -17.07 4.47
CA GLY A 40 -2.71 -17.86 3.95
C GLY A 40 -2.13 -17.33 2.63
N GLY A 41 -2.47 -16.12 2.21
CA GLY A 41 -1.85 -15.46 1.06
C GLY A 41 -0.52 -14.79 1.42
N ILE A 42 0.30 -14.50 0.41
CA ILE A 42 1.63 -13.89 0.54
C ILE A 42 1.55 -12.47 -0.02
N VAL A 43 1.52 -11.46 0.85
CA VAL A 43 1.49 -10.05 0.44
C VAL A 43 2.86 -9.65 -0.10
N CYS A 44 2.93 -9.36 -1.41
CA CYS A 44 4.18 -8.99 -2.08
C CYS A 44 4.43 -7.48 -2.09
N GLY A 45 3.40 -6.68 -1.80
CA GLY A 45 3.43 -5.23 -1.81
C GLY A 45 2.04 -4.63 -2.00
N ALA A 46 1.99 -3.31 -2.11
CA ALA A 46 0.78 -2.56 -2.39
C ALA A 46 1.00 -1.50 -3.48
N VAL A 47 -0.05 -1.19 -4.23
CA VAL A 47 -0.06 -0.20 -5.30
C VAL A 47 -1.23 0.76 -5.06
N VAL A 48 -0.96 2.07 -5.17
CA VAL A 48 -1.98 3.11 -5.06
C VAL A 48 -1.86 4.11 -6.20
N LEU A 49 -2.97 4.72 -6.59
CA LEU A 49 -2.99 5.75 -7.63
C LEU A 49 -2.53 7.11 -7.09
N ALA A 50 -2.84 7.41 -5.83
CA ALA A 50 -2.44 8.65 -5.16
C ALA A 50 -1.92 8.38 -3.74
N ALA A 51 -0.96 9.18 -3.30
CA ALA A 51 -0.48 9.16 -1.91
C ALA A 51 -0.47 10.58 -1.35
N THR A 52 -1.09 10.76 -0.18
CA THR A 52 -1.03 12.03 0.54
C THR A 52 0.28 12.16 1.31
N ARG A 53 0.76 13.38 1.53
CA ARG A 53 1.92 13.61 2.42
C ARG A 53 1.56 13.11 3.83
N PRO A 54 2.41 12.30 4.47
CA PRO A 54 2.22 11.98 5.87
C PRO A 54 2.07 13.27 6.69
N PRO A 55 1.20 13.31 7.70
CA PRO A 55 1.18 14.42 8.65
C PRO A 55 2.58 14.68 9.20
N ALA A 56 2.92 15.93 9.49
CA ALA A 56 4.28 16.30 9.94
C ALA A 56 4.74 15.55 11.21
N TYR A 57 3.81 15.01 12.01
CA TYR A 57 4.14 14.20 13.18
C TYR A 57 4.39 12.71 12.86
N ALA A 58 4.01 12.23 11.67
CA ALA A 58 4.17 10.83 11.25
C ALA A 58 5.55 10.53 10.63
N SER A 59 6.33 11.55 10.28
CA SER A 59 7.68 11.40 9.72
C SER A 59 8.73 10.94 10.74
N HIS A 60 8.44 11.01 12.04
CA HIS A 60 9.41 10.68 13.10
C HIS A 60 9.40 9.20 13.52
N THR A 61 8.40 8.41 13.14
CA THR A 61 8.29 6.99 13.51
C THR A 61 8.82 6.03 12.46
N ALA A 62 9.10 6.51 11.25
CA ALA A 62 9.81 5.73 10.24
C ALA A 62 11.31 5.79 10.56
N GLY A 63 11.80 4.76 11.25
CA GLY A 63 13.19 4.62 11.64
C GLY A 63 14.18 4.85 10.49
N ASP A 64 15.26 5.52 10.85
CA ASP A 64 16.47 5.78 10.08
C ASP A 64 17.21 4.46 9.77
N GLU A 65 16.81 3.77 8.70
CA GLU A 65 17.55 2.63 8.13
C GLU A 65 17.91 2.96 6.67
N PRO A 66 19.20 3.17 6.33
CA PRO A 66 19.61 3.56 5.00
C PRO A 66 19.83 2.31 4.14
N ARG A 67 18.75 1.78 3.53
CA ARG A 67 18.89 0.89 2.37
C ARG A 67 18.00 1.35 1.24
N GLY A 68 18.66 1.88 0.21
CA GLY A 68 18.05 2.51 -0.96
C GLY A 68 17.05 1.61 -1.67
N GLY A 69 15.85 2.16 -1.88
CA GLY A 69 14.79 1.55 -2.68
C GLY A 69 13.88 2.63 -3.25
N VAL A 70 14.06 2.89 -4.55
CA VAL A 70 13.25 3.65 -5.52
C VAL A 70 12.38 4.80 -4.97
N LYS A 71 12.89 6.03 -5.17
CA LYS A 71 12.05 7.23 -5.22
C LYS A 71 11.43 7.33 -6.61
N THR A 72 10.10 7.32 -6.70
CA THR A 72 9.41 7.92 -7.84
C THR A 72 8.36 8.89 -7.33
N GLN A 73 8.77 10.17 -7.26
CA GLN A 73 7.83 11.29 -7.30
C GLN A 73 8.14 12.09 -8.55
N THR A 74 7.41 11.83 -9.64
CA THR A 74 7.33 12.76 -10.77
C THR A 74 6.10 13.61 -10.57
N LYS A 75 6.34 14.89 -10.31
CA LYS A 75 5.33 15.93 -10.08
C LYS A 75 4.68 16.23 -11.43
N ASN A 76 3.47 15.72 -11.69
CA ASN A 76 2.71 16.10 -12.88
C ASN A 76 2.35 17.60 -12.78
N LYS A 77 3.18 18.44 -13.41
CA LYS A 77 2.91 19.85 -13.61
C LYS A 77 2.13 19.96 -14.92
N TRP A 78 0.82 20.19 -14.83
CA TRP A 78 0.01 20.42 -16.02
C TRP A 78 0.44 21.75 -16.67
N PRO A 79 0.83 21.78 -17.95
CA PRO A 79 1.03 23.05 -18.64
C PRO A 79 -0.34 23.74 -18.75
N LYS A 80 -0.46 24.93 -18.18
CA LYS A 80 -1.60 25.81 -18.46
C LYS A 80 -1.48 26.22 -19.94
N GLY A 81 -2.42 25.78 -20.75
CA GLY A 81 -2.61 26.33 -22.10
C GLY A 81 -3.05 27.78 -21.99
N GLU A 82 -2.47 28.62 -22.86
CA GLU A 82 -2.89 29.99 -23.16
C GLU A 82 -4.28 30.04 -23.80
#